data_AF-A0A3G7TKV4-F1
#
_entry.id   AF-A0A3G7TKV4-F1
#
_cell.length_a   1.000
_cell.length_b   1.000
_cell.length_c   1.000
_cell.angle_alpha   90.00
_cell.angle_beta   90.00
_cell.angle_gamma   90.00
#
_symmetry.space_group_name_H-M   'P 1'
#
loop_
_entity.id
_entity.type
_entity.pdbx_description
1 polymer ?
#
loop_
_entity_poly.entity_id
_entity_poly.type
_entity_poly.pdbx_seq_one_letter_code
_entity_poly.pdbx_strand_id
1 'polypeptide(L)' 'MNERERWTVKFQDTADGRGDVFVELSPELLAGFGLAIGDELAIEVVNGA' A
#
# COMPACT_ATOMS: atom_id res chain seq x y z
N MET A 1 -4.65 22.98 3.89
CA MET A 1 -5.36 21.69 3.98
C MET A 1 -4.54 20.69 3.18
N ASN A 2 -3.65 19.94 3.81
CA ASN A 2 -3.01 18.78 3.18
C ASN A 2 -3.71 17.57 3.79
N GLU A 3 -4.90 17.31 3.27
CA GLU A 3 -5.63 16.09 3.56
C GLU A 3 -4.75 14.98 2.99
N ARG A 4 -3.95 14.33 3.84
CA ARG A 4 -3.22 13.13 3.43
C ARG A 4 -4.30 12.19 2.91
N GLU A 5 -4.28 11.95 1.61
CA GLU A 5 -5.21 11.01 1.00
C GLU A 5 -4.99 9.67 1.69
N ARG A 6 -6.00 9.28 2.47
CA ARG A 6 -5.95 8.10 3.33
C ARG A 6 -6.91 7.10 2.74
N TRP A 7 -6.38 5.93 2.47
CA TRP A 7 -7.09 4.83 1.84
C TRP A 7 -7.01 3.64 2.76
N THR A 8 -8.12 2.93 2.85
CA THR A 8 -8.18 1.65 3.54
C THR A 8 -8.12 0.56 2.48
N VAL A 9 -7.12 -0.30 2.60
CA VAL A 9 -6.86 -1.40 1.68
C VAL A 9 -6.98 -2.71 2.44
N LYS A 10 -7.30 -3.79 1.72
CA LYS A 10 -7.29 -5.11 2.34
C LYS A 10 -5.85 -5.55 2.52
N PHE A 11 -5.46 -5.70 3.78
CA PHE A 11 -4.26 -6.40 4.18
C PHE A 11 -4.53 -7.90 4.10
N GLN A 12 -3.75 -8.62 3.29
CA GLN A 12 -3.78 -10.08 3.27
C GLN A 12 -2.41 -10.58 3.71
N ASP A 13 -2.40 -11.27 4.84
CA ASP A 13 -1.20 -11.96 5.32
C ASP A 13 -0.88 -13.08 4.33
N THR A 14 0.37 -13.13 3.89
CA THR A 14 0.79 -14.14 2.91
C THR A 14 0.90 -15.53 3.54
N ALA A 15 0.69 -15.67 4.86
CA ALA A 15 0.75 -16.89 5.66
C ALA A 15 2.07 -17.69 5.52
N ASP A 16 3.06 -17.12 4.84
CA ASP A 16 4.35 -17.73 4.52
C ASP A 16 5.37 -17.57 5.67
N GLY A 17 4.99 -16.91 6.76
CA GLY A 17 5.85 -16.69 7.94
C GLY A 17 7.08 -15.81 7.68
N ARG A 18 7.23 -15.27 6.46
CA ARG A 18 8.31 -14.37 6.06
C ARG A 18 8.08 -12.90 6.43
N GLY A 19 6.87 -12.56 6.86
CA GLY A 19 6.49 -11.17 7.15
C GLY A 19 6.15 -10.34 5.91
N ASP A 20 6.00 -11.00 4.76
CA ASP A 20 5.51 -10.35 3.54
C ASP A 20 3.99 -10.14 3.65
N VAL A 21 3.52 -8.98 3.18
CA VAL A 21 2.09 -8.65 3.08
C VAL A 21 1.69 -8.45 1.64
N PHE A 22 0.55 -9.02 1.26
CA PHE A 22 -0.14 -8.62 0.05
C PHE A 22 -1.15 -7.50 0.34
N VAL A 23 -0.99 -6.39 -0.36
CA VAL A 23 -1.88 -5.23 -0.24
C VAL A 23 -2.53 -5.00 -1.59
N GLU A 24 -3.85 -5.12 -1.65
CA GLU A 24 -4.59 -4.79 -2.87
C GLU A 24 -4.71 -3.27 -3.01
N LEU A 25 -4.03 -2.71 -4.01
CA LEU A 25 -4.14 -1.31 -4.41
C LEU A 25 -5.02 -1.23 -5.66
N SER A 26 -6.12 -0.47 -5.58
CA SER A 26 -6.98 -0.25 -6.74
C SER A 26 -6.24 0.56 -7.81
N PRO A 27 -6.49 0.32 -9.11
CA PRO A 27 -5.84 1.07 -10.19
C PRO A 27 -6.16 2.57 -10.17
N GLU A 28 -7.34 2.95 -9.67
CA GLU A 28 -7.71 4.35 -9.42
C GLU A 28 -6.80 5.03 -8.39
N LEU A 29 -6.33 4.26 -7.41
CA LEU A 29 -5.42 4.72 -6.36
C LEU A 29 -4.04 5.00 -6.94
N LEU A 30 -3.52 4.02 -7.67
CA LEU A 30 -2.24 4.13 -8.36
C LEU A 30 -2.24 5.34 -9.30
N ALA A 31 -3.33 5.54 -10.06
CA ALA A 31 -3.50 6.70 -10.92
C ALA A 31 -3.52 8.03 -10.16
N GLY A 32 -4.15 8.09 -8.97
CA GLY A 32 -4.15 9.27 -8.11
C GLY A 32 -2.75 9.66 -7.63
N PHE A 33 -1.88 8.67 -7.41
CA PHE A 33 -0.48 8.87 -7.08
C PHE A 33 0.46 9.05 -8.30
N GLY A 34 -0.06 8.86 -9.52
CA GLY A 34 0.75 8.86 -10.74
C GLY A 34 1.67 7.64 -10.87
N LEU A 35 1.33 6.53 -10.21
CA LEU A 35 2.07 5.27 -10.23
C LEU A 35 1.47 4.28 -11.23
N ALA A 36 2.31 3.43 -11.81
CA ALA A 36 1.91 2.35 -12.71
C ALA A 36 2.40 0.98 -12.20
N ILE A 37 1.83 -0.10 -12.77
CA ILE A 37 2.31 -1.45 -12.49
C ILE A 37 3.76 -1.57 -12.98
N GLY A 38 4.65 -1.98 -12.07
CA GLY A 38 6.08 -2.09 -12.34
C GLY A 38 6.92 -0.96 -11.73
N ASP A 39 6.29 0.09 -11.21
CA ASP A 39 6.99 1.10 -10.41
C ASP A 39 7.38 0.56 -9.03
N GLU A 40 8.49 1.05 -8.49
CA GLU A 40 8.96 0.73 -7.14
C GLU A 40 8.15 1.54 -6.12
N LEU A 41 7.58 0.84 -5.14
CA LEU A 41 6.83 1.44 -4.05
C LEU A 41 7.57 1.24 -2.73
N ALA A 42 7.98 2.33 -2.09
CA ALA A 42 8.52 2.30 -0.73
C ALA A 42 7.36 2.43 0.28
N ILE A 43 7.18 1.42 1.13
CA ILE A 43 6.19 1.43 2.20
C ILE A 43 6.91 1.64 3.53
N GLU A 44 6.46 2.62 4.31
CA GLU A 44 6.93 2.85 5.68
C GLU A 44 5.79 2.57 6.67
N VAL A 45 6.08 1.75 7.68
CA VAL A 45 5.13 1.48 8.77
C VAL A 45 5.21 2.62 9.78
N VAL A 46 4.19 3.48 9.79
CA VAL A 46 4.10 4.60 10.74
C VAL A 46 3.41 4.11 12.02
N ASN A 47 4.12 4.11 13.15
CA ASN A 47 3.67 3.57 14.46
C ASN A 47 3.55 2.04 14.53
N GLY A 48 4.51 1.30 13.97
CA GLY A 48 4.66 -0.12 14.30
C GLY A 48 5.12 -0.28 15.77
N ALA A 49 4.42 -1.12 16.54
CA ALA A 49 4.86 -1.58 17.85
C ALA A 49 5.70 -2.85 17.73
#